data_AF-A0A5S4G0V6-F1
#
_entry.id   AF-A0A5S4G0V6-F1
#
_cell.length_a   1.000
_cell.length_b   1.000
_cell.length_c   1.000
_cell.angle_alpha   90.00
_cell.angle_beta   90.00
_cell.angle_gamma   90.00
#
_symmetry.space_group_name_H-M   'P 1'
#
loop_
_entity.id
_entity.type
_entity.pdbx_description
1 polymer ?
#
loop_
_entity_poly.entity_id
_entity_poly.type
_entity_poly.pdbx_seq_one_letter_code
_entity_poly.pdbx_strand_id
1 'polypeptide(L)'
;MTSMDGRAVLVGFDASPAAERAVRWAAAEASLRGVPLLVCHAWTWPYPLTPRDEDALEIVRGMGALALDDGVRLARQTAPGLDVRPLLAKGTPPGALLESSTEAALIVVGARGAGGFDKLPVGSTAVHVPAHADRPVVVVPAHERRQSARIVVGVDGSPASEAAVRFALREARLRDAAVTLVCAWWDPAALPGPDRLPFTDPEGIKKQAKARFANAVEPHLADYPDVAVERRFVLERAQRVLADNARDAMLLVVGDRGIGSSPRTLLGAVTRTLLHEAPSPVAVVHERDPNIEEPS
;
A
#
# COMPACT_ATOMS: atom_id res chain seq x y z
N MET A 1 12.38 -25.54 1.13
CA MET A 1 11.89 -24.26 1.70
C MET A 1 12.67 -23.14 1.04
N THR A 2 12.16 -22.65 -0.08
CA THR A 2 12.76 -21.57 -0.85
C THR A 2 12.49 -20.26 -0.11
N SER A 3 13.55 -19.58 0.31
CA SER A 3 13.49 -18.22 0.86
C SER A 3 12.60 -17.35 -0.04
N MET A 4 11.61 -16.70 0.57
CA MET A 4 10.62 -15.88 -0.14
C MET A 4 11.19 -14.53 -0.64
N ASP A 5 12.46 -14.23 -0.37
CA ASP A 5 13.13 -12.97 -0.72
C ASP A 5 13.40 -12.77 -2.23
N GLY A 6 13.21 -13.80 -3.05
CA GLY A 6 13.39 -13.72 -4.51
C GLY A 6 12.11 -13.43 -5.32
N ARG A 7 10.98 -13.17 -4.67
CA ARG A 7 9.70 -12.94 -5.36
C ARG A 7 9.62 -11.57 -6.01
N ALA A 8 8.90 -11.51 -7.11
CA ALA A 8 8.82 -10.31 -7.94
C ALA A 8 8.07 -9.17 -7.24
N VAL A 9 8.31 -7.94 -7.70
CA VAL A 9 7.33 -6.85 -7.50
C VAL A 9 6.28 -6.99 -8.60
N LEU A 10 5.00 -7.00 -8.25
CA LEU A 10 3.89 -7.04 -9.20
C LEU A 10 3.30 -5.64 -9.36
N VAL A 11 3.16 -5.14 -10.59
CA VAL A 11 2.53 -3.84 -10.85
C VAL A 11 1.36 -3.96 -11.82
N GLY A 12 0.23 -3.35 -11.48
CA GLY A 12 -0.90 -3.23 -12.40
C GLY A 12 -0.73 -2.07 -13.38
N PHE A 13 -0.92 -2.33 -14.67
CA PHE A 13 -0.80 -1.33 -15.73
C PHE A 13 -2.06 -1.27 -16.59
N ASP A 14 -2.60 -0.07 -16.78
CA ASP A 14 -3.79 0.19 -17.62
C ASP A 14 -3.60 1.38 -18.58
N ALA A 15 -2.35 1.74 -18.87
CA ALA A 15 -1.95 2.89 -19.69
C ALA A 15 -2.44 4.27 -19.19
N SER A 16 -2.95 4.36 -17.95
CA SER A 16 -3.23 5.65 -17.34
C SER A 16 -1.96 6.34 -16.82
N PRO A 17 -1.95 7.68 -16.69
CA PRO A 17 -0.82 8.40 -16.08
C PRO A 17 -0.47 7.94 -14.66
N ALA A 18 -1.47 7.45 -13.91
CA ALA A 18 -1.26 6.90 -12.57
C ALA A 18 -0.64 5.51 -12.60
N ALA A 19 -1.01 4.67 -13.56
CA ALA A 19 -0.33 3.40 -13.81
C ALA A 19 1.12 3.59 -14.26
N GLU A 20 1.42 4.60 -15.10
CA GLU A 20 2.81 4.91 -15.45
C GLU A 20 3.66 5.25 -14.22
N ARG A 21 3.14 6.09 -13.31
CA ARG A 21 3.82 6.38 -12.05
C ARG A 21 3.99 5.15 -11.18
N ALA A 22 2.96 4.30 -11.11
CA ALA A 22 3.05 3.02 -10.41
C ALA A 22 4.16 2.13 -10.99
N VAL A 23 4.29 2.05 -12.32
CA VAL A 23 5.37 1.32 -12.99
C VAL A 23 6.74 1.92 -12.65
N ARG A 24 6.89 3.25 -12.67
CA ARG A 24 8.17 3.89 -12.30
C ARG A 24 8.55 3.58 -10.85
N TRP A 25 7.60 3.69 -9.93
CA TRP A 25 7.80 3.36 -8.52
C TRP A 25 8.16 1.88 -8.34
N ALA A 26 7.42 0.98 -8.97
CA ALA A 26 7.63 -0.46 -8.89
C ALA A 26 8.96 -0.90 -9.53
N ALA A 27 9.39 -0.27 -10.61
CA ALA A 27 10.70 -0.54 -11.23
C ALA A 27 11.85 -0.11 -10.32
N ALA A 28 11.76 1.08 -9.71
CA ALA A 28 12.73 1.52 -8.72
C ALA A 28 12.77 0.56 -7.51
N GLU A 29 11.60 0.10 -7.07
CA GLU A 29 11.46 -0.85 -5.97
C GLU A 29 12.08 -2.22 -6.27
N ALA A 30 11.78 -2.78 -7.44
CA ALA A 30 12.31 -4.07 -7.87
C ALA A 30 13.83 -3.99 -8.05
N SER A 31 14.34 -2.89 -8.61
CA SER A 31 15.77 -2.65 -8.74
C SER A 31 16.47 -2.52 -7.39
N LEU A 32 15.87 -1.84 -6.42
CA LEU A 32 16.40 -1.68 -5.08
C LEU A 32 16.52 -3.02 -4.35
N ARG A 33 15.55 -3.92 -4.56
CA ARG A 33 15.51 -5.26 -3.97
C ARG A 33 16.31 -6.31 -4.75
N GLY A 34 16.71 -6.03 -5.99
CA GLY A 34 17.36 -7.01 -6.87
C GLY A 34 16.44 -8.15 -7.31
N VAL A 35 15.13 -7.90 -7.43
CA VAL A 35 14.11 -8.90 -7.81
C VAL A 35 13.48 -8.54 -9.16
N PRO A 36 12.88 -9.50 -9.89
CA PRO A 36 12.19 -9.19 -11.14
C PRO A 36 10.94 -8.30 -10.91
N LEU A 37 10.54 -7.59 -11.97
CA LEU A 37 9.27 -6.85 -12.02
C LEU A 37 8.29 -7.56 -12.95
N LEU A 38 7.13 -7.93 -12.43
CA LEU A 38 5.98 -8.44 -13.18
C LEU A 38 5.06 -7.26 -13.52
N VAL A 39 4.95 -6.90 -14.80
CA VAL A 39 3.99 -5.90 -15.27
C VAL A 39 2.73 -6.62 -15.71
N CYS A 40 1.62 -6.38 -15.01
CA CYS A 40 0.35 -7.04 -15.25
C CYS A 40 -0.64 -6.10 -15.93
N HIS A 41 -1.13 -6.49 -17.11
CA HIS A 41 -2.27 -5.87 -17.75
C HIS A 41 -3.43 -6.87 -17.79
N ALA A 42 -4.58 -6.45 -17.27
CA ALA A 42 -5.79 -7.26 -17.30
C ALA A 42 -6.71 -6.80 -18.43
N TRP A 43 -7.14 -7.74 -19.26
CA TRP A 43 -8.13 -7.50 -20.30
C TRP A 43 -9.39 -8.32 -20.02
N THR A 44 -10.54 -7.76 -20.34
CA THR A 44 -11.83 -8.44 -20.15
C THR A 44 -12.70 -8.29 -21.39
N TRP A 45 -13.53 -9.30 -21.62
CA TRP A 45 -14.62 -9.23 -22.58
C TRP A 45 -15.92 -8.94 -21.80
N PRO A 46 -16.55 -7.76 -21.98
CA PRO A 46 -17.65 -7.32 -21.12
C PRO A 46 -19.00 -7.96 -21.44
N TYR A 47 -19.07 -8.79 -22.49
CA TYR A 47 -20.31 -9.41 -22.96
C TYR A 47 -20.30 -10.94 -22.77
N PRO A 48 -21.47 -11.60 -22.76
CA PRO A 48 -21.52 -13.05 -22.85
C PRO A 48 -20.84 -13.54 -24.14
N LEU A 49 -20.03 -14.60 -24.03
CA LEU A 49 -19.30 -15.14 -25.17
C LEU A 49 -20.26 -15.85 -26.14
N THR A 50 -20.09 -15.57 -27.42
CA THR A 50 -20.72 -16.31 -28.53
C THR A 50 -19.64 -16.84 -29.48
N PRO A 51 -19.90 -17.91 -30.26
CA PRO A 51 -18.94 -18.43 -31.24
C PRO A 51 -18.52 -17.43 -32.34
N ARG A 52 -19.24 -16.31 -32.48
CA ARG A 52 -18.94 -15.26 -33.46
C ARG A 52 -17.94 -14.22 -32.95
N ASP A 53 -17.56 -14.31 -31.67
CA ASP A 53 -16.71 -13.30 -31.02
C ASP A 53 -15.22 -13.66 -31.09
N GLU A 54 -14.81 -14.79 -31.69
CA GLU A 54 -13.40 -15.23 -31.72
C GLU A 54 -12.46 -14.14 -32.28
N ASP A 55 -12.77 -13.61 -33.46
CA ASP A 55 -11.98 -12.53 -34.07
C ASP A 55 -11.94 -11.27 -33.19
N ALA A 56 -13.07 -10.92 -32.58
CA ALA A 56 -13.18 -9.74 -31.72
C ALA A 56 -12.40 -9.92 -30.41
N LEU A 57 -12.37 -11.13 -29.85
CA LEU A 57 -11.57 -11.47 -28.67
C LEU A 57 -10.08 -11.40 -28.97
N GLU A 58 -9.64 -11.86 -30.14
CA GLU A 58 -8.25 -11.73 -30.56
C GLU A 58 -7.84 -10.25 -30.70
N ILE A 59 -8.71 -9.41 -31.27
CA ILE A 59 -8.48 -7.96 -31.35
C ILE A 59 -8.37 -7.35 -29.95
N VAL A 60 -9.29 -7.64 -29.03
CA VAL A 60 -9.25 -7.10 -27.66
C VAL A 60 -8.01 -7.57 -26.91
N ARG A 61 -7.65 -8.85 -27.02
CA ARG A 61 -6.42 -9.40 -26.46
C ARG A 61 -5.18 -8.72 -27.04
N GLY A 62 -5.17 -8.46 -28.35
CA GLY A 62 -4.11 -7.74 -29.04
C GLY A 62 -3.95 -6.30 -28.54
N MET A 63 -5.06 -5.57 -28.34
CA MET A 63 -5.02 -4.24 -27.73
C MET A 63 -4.45 -4.27 -26.31
N GLY A 64 -4.83 -5.27 -25.51
CA GLY A 64 -4.27 -5.46 -24.18
C GLY A 64 -2.77 -5.78 -24.20
N ALA A 65 -2.30 -6.56 -25.18
CA ALA A 65 -0.88 -6.84 -25.37
C ALA A 65 -0.08 -5.57 -25.73
N LEU A 66 -0.62 -4.70 -26.58
CA LEU A 66 0.01 -3.41 -26.91
C LEU A 66 0.14 -2.50 -25.67
N ALA A 67 -0.93 -2.41 -24.86
CA ALA A 67 -0.88 -1.66 -23.61
C ALA A 67 0.16 -2.25 -22.65
N LEU A 68 0.23 -3.57 -22.52
CA LEU A 68 1.24 -4.24 -21.70
C LEU A 68 2.67 -3.93 -22.16
N ASP A 69 2.92 -3.97 -23.47
CA ASP A 69 4.23 -3.65 -24.04
C ASP A 69 4.68 -2.22 -23.70
N ASP A 70 3.76 -1.26 -23.66
CA ASP A 70 4.07 0.11 -23.24
C ASP A 70 4.48 0.18 -21.76
N GLY A 71 3.78 -0.54 -20.88
CA GLY A 71 4.16 -0.65 -19.46
C GLY A 71 5.54 -1.29 -19.27
N VAL A 72 5.83 -2.38 -20.00
CA VAL A 72 7.14 -3.05 -19.98
C VAL A 72 8.25 -2.13 -20.50
N ARG A 73 7.98 -1.40 -21.58
CA ARG A 73 8.93 -0.43 -22.15
C ARG A 73 9.26 0.67 -21.14
N LEU A 74 8.25 1.21 -20.47
CA LEU A 74 8.42 2.23 -19.44
C LEU A 74 9.25 1.71 -18.25
N ALA A 75 8.97 0.49 -17.78
CA ALA A 75 9.74 -0.13 -16.70
C ALA A 75 11.22 -0.27 -17.06
N ARG A 76 11.53 -0.78 -18.26
CA ARG A 76 12.91 -0.96 -18.74
C ARG A 76 13.64 0.38 -18.93
N GLN A 77 12.92 1.43 -19.33
CA GLN A 77 13.48 2.78 -19.41
C GLN A 77 13.77 3.36 -18.02
N THR A 78 12.92 3.06 -17.03
CA THR A 78 13.07 3.56 -15.66
C THR A 78 14.22 2.90 -14.93
N ALA A 79 14.38 1.59 -15.09
CA ALA A 79 15.45 0.81 -14.47
C ALA A 79 16.17 -0.06 -15.53
N PRO A 80 17.20 0.49 -16.21
CA PRO A 80 17.98 -0.27 -17.18
C PRO A 80 18.63 -1.51 -16.53
N GLY A 81 18.47 -2.68 -17.16
CA GLY A 81 19.03 -3.95 -16.67
C GLY A 81 18.11 -4.74 -15.72
N LEU A 82 16.96 -4.19 -15.33
CA LEU A 82 15.95 -4.91 -14.56
C LEU A 82 15.31 -6.03 -15.39
N ASP A 83 15.14 -7.21 -14.80
CA ASP A 83 14.33 -8.30 -15.39
C ASP A 83 12.85 -7.93 -15.33
N VAL A 84 12.33 -7.41 -16.44
CA VAL A 84 10.92 -7.02 -16.59
C VAL A 84 10.17 -8.06 -17.39
N ARG A 85 9.18 -8.68 -16.74
CA ARG A 85 8.36 -9.78 -17.27
C ARG A 85 6.93 -9.31 -17.56
N PRO A 86 6.43 -9.48 -18.80
CA PRO A 86 5.05 -9.16 -19.14
C PRO A 86 4.08 -10.22 -18.59
N LEU A 87 2.93 -9.79 -18.09
CA LEU A 87 1.81 -10.64 -17.72
C LEU A 87 0.50 -10.09 -18.32
N LEU A 88 -0.03 -10.76 -19.34
CA LEU A 88 -1.32 -10.44 -19.94
C LEU A 88 -2.38 -11.38 -19.36
N ALA A 89 -3.19 -10.89 -18.42
CA ALA A 89 -4.18 -11.68 -17.71
C ALA A 89 -5.59 -11.46 -18.25
N LYS A 90 -6.36 -12.54 -18.43
CA LYS A 90 -7.79 -12.44 -18.76
C LYS A 90 -8.59 -12.33 -17.47
N GLY A 91 -9.40 -11.28 -17.33
CA GLY A 91 -10.24 -11.08 -16.15
C GLY A 91 -10.37 -9.61 -15.77
N THR A 92 -10.90 -9.38 -14.57
CA THR A 92 -10.95 -8.02 -14.01
C THR A 92 -9.58 -7.60 -13.49
N PRO A 93 -9.22 -6.29 -13.51
CA PRO A 93 -7.93 -5.85 -13.00
C PRO A 93 -7.64 -6.26 -11.55
N PRO A 94 -8.58 -6.15 -10.58
CA PRO A 94 -8.33 -6.63 -9.23
C PRO A 94 -8.15 -8.15 -9.17
N GLY A 95 -8.98 -8.92 -9.91
CA GLY A 95 -8.89 -10.38 -9.92
C GLY A 95 -7.54 -10.87 -10.44
N ALA A 96 -7.10 -10.34 -11.58
CA ALA A 96 -5.81 -10.68 -12.17
C ALA A 96 -4.63 -10.40 -11.22
N LEU A 97 -4.65 -9.25 -10.52
CA LEU A 97 -3.60 -8.91 -9.56
C LEU A 97 -3.60 -9.80 -8.32
N LEU A 98 -4.78 -10.15 -7.80
CA LEU A 98 -4.93 -11.02 -6.64
C LEU A 98 -4.54 -12.47 -6.97
N GLU A 99 -4.90 -12.99 -8.14
CA GLU A 99 -4.48 -14.33 -8.58
C GLU A 99 -2.96 -14.40 -8.76
N SER A 100 -2.35 -13.31 -9.23
CA SER A 100 -0.91 -13.22 -9.45
C SER A 100 -0.11 -12.85 -8.20
N SER A 101 -0.76 -12.55 -7.06
CA SER A 101 -0.08 -12.08 -5.84
C SER A 101 0.81 -13.15 -5.22
N THR A 102 0.52 -14.43 -5.47
CA THR A 102 1.26 -15.57 -4.90
C THR A 102 2.73 -15.61 -5.34
N GLU A 103 3.02 -15.08 -6.53
CA GLU A 103 4.38 -14.96 -7.08
C GLU A 103 5.09 -13.66 -6.69
N ALA A 104 4.39 -12.78 -5.95
CA ALA A 104 4.85 -11.43 -5.64
C ALA A 104 5.22 -11.27 -4.16
N ALA A 105 6.25 -10.47 -3.90
CA ALA A 105 6.57 -9.99 -2.56
C ALA A 105 5.77 -8.73 -2.19
N LEU A 106 5.37 -7.96 -3.20
CA LEU A 106 4.75 -6.64 -3.09
C LEU A 106 3.88 -6.40 -4.32
N ILE A 107 2.69 -5.83 -4.13
CA ILE A 107 1.82 -5.39 -5.23
C ILE A 107 1.82 -3.87 -5.30
N VAL A 108 1.89 -3.31 -6.51
CA VAL A 108 1.88 -1.87 -6.75
C VAL A 108 0.75 -1.53 -7.71
N VAL A 109 -0.05 -0.53 -7.35
CA VAL A 109 -1.14 -0.03 -8.20
C VAL A 109 -1.16 1.49 -8.20
N GLY A 110 -1.58 2.10 -9.30
CA GLY A 110 -1.88 3.53 -9.32
C GLY A 110 -3.15 3.82 -8.52
N ALA A 111 -3.20 4.97 -7.83
CA ALA A 111 -4.39 5.43 -7.13
C ALA A 111 -5.59 5.59 -8.06
N ARG A 112 -5.36 5.82 -9.36
CA ARG A 112 -6.39 6.01 -10.38
C ARG A 112 -6.08 5.15 -11.61
N GLY A 113 -7.12 4.79 -12.36
CA GLY A 113 -6.99 4.05 -13.63
C GLY A 113 -7.68 4.73 -14.81
N ALA A 114 -7.64 4.07 -15.97
CA ALA A 114 -8.12 4.58 -17.26
C ALA A 114 -9.66 4.56 -17.42
N GLY A 115 -10.37 3.73 -16.65
CA GLY A 115 -11.82 3.51 -16.80
C GLY A 115 -12.73 4.17 -15.74
N GLY A 116 -12.22 5.08 -14.92
CA GLY A 116 -12.94 5.61 -13.75
C GLY A 116 -13.59 6.99 -13.96
N PHE A 117 -14.64 7.29 -13.19
CA PHE A 117 -15.27 8.61 -13.15
C PHE A 117 -14.28 9.71 -12.76
N ASP A 118 -14.08 10.72 -13.61
CA ASP A 118 -13.16 11.87 -13.41
C ASP A 118 -13.24 12.52 -12.02
N LYS A 119 -14.42 12.47 -11.40
CA LYS A 119 -14.70 13.08 -10.10
C LYS A 119 -14.28 12.25 -8.87
N LEU A 120 -13.87 11.00 -9.02
CA LEU A 120 -13.43 10.17 -7.89
C LEU A 120 -11.90 10.24 -7.70
N PRO A 121 -11.41 10.46 -6.47
CA PRO A 121 -9.98 10.60 -6.20
C PRO A 121 -9.20 9.29 -6.29
N VAL A 122 -9.87 8.14 -6.10
CA VAL A 122 -9.25 6.80 -6.14
C VAL A 122 -10.10 5.83 -6.95
N GLY A 123 -9.44 4.95 -7.72
CA GLY A 123 -10.06 3.92 -8.54
C GLY A 123 -10.42 2.65 -7.76
N SER A 124 -11.30 1.84 -8.33
CA SER A 124 -11.77 0.59 -7.70
C SER A 124 -10.63 -0.39 -7.40
N THR A 125 -9.66 -0.55 -8.30
CA THR A 125 -8.49 -1.43 -8.09
C THR A 125 -7.65 -0.99 -6.90
N ALA A 126 -7.45 0.32 -6.72
CA ALA A 126 -6.69 0.90 -5.62
C ALA A 126 -7.35 0.74 -4.24
N VAL A 127 -8.63 0.32 -4.19
CA VAL A 127 -9.33 -0.04 -2.95
C VAL A 127 -9.48 -1.55 -2.83
N HIS A 128 -9.85 -2.22 -3.91
CA HIS A 128 -10.19 -3.64 -3.92
C HIS A 128 -8.95 -4.50 -3.65
N VAL A 129 -7.80 -4.18 -4.26
CA VAL A 129 -6.58 -4.99 -4.10
C VAL A 129 -6.04 -4.88 -2.66
N PRO A 130 -5.84 -3.69 -2.07
CA PRO A 130 -5.45 -3.59 -0.66
C PRO A 130 -6.44 -4.21 0.32
N ALA A 131 -7.69 -4.42 -0.07
CA ALA A 131 -8.72 -5.02 0.79
C ALA A 131 -8.73 -6.55 0.82
N HIS A 132 -8.06 -7.20 -0.14
CA HIS A 132 -8.13 -8.65 -0.34
C HIS A 132 -6.78 -9.33 -0.55
N ALA A 133 -5.72 -8.57 -0.84
CA ALA A 133 -4.40 -9.13 -1.05
C ALA A 133 -3.85 -9.75 0.24
N ASP A 134 -3.13 -10.85 0.08
CA ASP A 134 -2.31 -11.49 1.12
C ASP A 134 -0.90 -10.89 1.20
N ARG A 135 -0.59 -9.92 0.33
CA ARG A 135 0.69 -9.21 0.23
C ARG A 135 0.53 -7.75 0.59
N PRO A 136 1.62 -7.05 0.96
CA PRO A 136 1.60 -5.61 1.06
C PRO A 136 1.24 -5.01 -0.29
N VAL A 137 0.38 -3.98 -0.27
CA VAL A 137 -0.05 -3.28 -1.47
C VAL A 137 0.33 -1.81 -1.37
N VAL A 138 1.08 -1.32 -2.33
CA VAL A 138 1.45 0.09 -2.44
C VAL A 138 0.55 0.77 -3.46
N VAL A 139 -0.18 1.77 -2.99
CA VAL A 139 -1.02 2.64 -3.83
C VAL A 139 -0.26 3.94 -4.10
N VAL A 140 0.09 4.16 -5.36
CA VAL A 140 0.89 5.31 -5.79
C VAL A 140 -0.03 6.48 -6.17
N PRO A 141 0.11 7.66 -5.54
CA PRO A 141 -0.80 8.78 -5.75
C PRO A 141 -0.70 9.36 -7.18
N ALA A 142 -1.72 10.15 -7.54
CA ALA A 142 -1.78 10.76 -8.86
C ALA A 142 -0.81 11.94 -9.05
N HIS A 143 -0.21 12.46 -7.98
CA HIS A 143 0.64 13.64 -8.01
C HIS A 143 1.98 13.30 -7.34
N GLU A 144 3.08 13.60 -8.02
CA GLU A 144 4.41 13.48 -7.43
C GLU A 144 4.71 14.74 -6.62
N ARG A 145 5.22 14.54 -5.41
CA ARG A 145 5.77 15.61 -4.57
C ARG A 145 7.21 15.27 -4.24
N ARG A 146 8.02 16.29 -3.94
CA ARG A 146 9.34 16.07 -3.35
C ARG A 146 9.17 15.35 -2.02
N GLN A 147 9.83 14.21 -1.90
CA GLN A 147 9.80 13.37 -0.71
C GLN A 147 11.14 13.47 0.01
N SER A 148 11.11 13.62 1.32
CA SER A 148 12.25 13.37 2.20
C SER A 148 12.45 11.86 2.34
N ALA A 149 13.66 11.43 2.70
CA ALA A 149 13.97 10.02 3.00
C ALA A 149 13.37 9.62 4.36
N ARG A 150 12.04 9.69 4.47
CA ARG A 150 11.27 9.48 5.69
C ARG A 150 10.05 8.63 5.42
N ILE A 151 9.90 7.56 6.19
CA ILE A 151 8.75 6.67 6.18
C ILE A 151 7.88 6.99 7.39
N VAL A 152 6.58 7.15 7.19
CA VAL A 152 5.61 7.40 8.26
C VAL A 152 4.78 6.15 8.49
N VAL A 153 4.56 5.78 9.74
CA VAL A 153 3.78 4.57 10.08
C VAL A 153 2.66 4.91 11.03
N GLY A 154 1.43 4.48 10.71
CA GLY A 154 0.31 4.54 11.63
C GLY A 154 0.31 3.36 12.59
N VAL A 155 0.39 3.63 13.90
CA VAL A 155 0.46 2.61 14.95
C VAL A 155 -0.70 2.76 15.93
N ASP A 156 -1.55 1.74 15.99
CA ASP A 156 -2.68 1.68 16.92
C ASP A 156 -2.65 0.49 17.88
N GLY A 157 -1.66 -0.40 17.72
CA GLY A 157 -1.45 -1.59 18.54
C GLY A 157 -2.25 -2.82 18.07
N SER A 158 -2.89 -2.75 16.92
CA SER A 158 -3.46 -3.94 16.26
C SER A 158 -2.36 -4.81 15.62
N PRO A 159 -2.61 -6.12 15.41
CA PRO A 159 -1.64 -7.00 14.73
C PRO A 159 -1.23 -6.50 13.34
N ALA A 160 -2.16 -5.93 12.57
CA ALA A 160 -1.86 -5.34 11.27
C ALA A 160 -0.98 -4.07 11.39
N SER A 161 -1.17 -3.25 12.43
CA SER A 161 -0.28 -2.11 12.69
C SER A 161 1.12 -2.57 13.10
N GLU A 162 1.24 -3.69 13.80
CA GLU A 162 2.53 -4.28 14.17
C GLU A 162 3.27 -4.83 12.94
N ALA A 163 2.55 -5.51 12.05
CA ALA A 163 3.06 -5.91 10.73
C ALA A 163 3.50 -4.69 9.90
N ALA A 164 2.75 -3.59 9.95
CA ALA A 164 3.14 -2.33 9.31
C ALA A 164 4.44 -1.74 9.89
N VAL A 165 4.67 -1.83 11.20
CA VAL A 165 5.94 -1.41 11.83
C VAL A 165 7.11 -2.26 11.30
N ARG A 166 6.99 -3.59 11.31
CA ARG A 166 8.05 -4.48 10.78
C ARG A 166 8.35 -4.21 9.32
N PHE A 167 7.31 -4.09 8.49
CA PHE A 167 7.45 -3.73 7.08
C PHE A 167 8.20 -2.41 6.92
N ALA A 168 7.77 -1.36 7.62
CA ALA A 168 8.38 -0.04 7.53
C ALA A 168 9.85 -0.01 7.96
N LEU A 169 10.22 -0.74 9.01
CA LEU A 169 11.62 -0.83 9.46
C LEU A 169 12.49 -1.53 8.42
N ARG A 170 12.00 -2.60 7.78
CA ARG A 170 12.68 -3.25 6.64
C ARG A 170 12.84 -2.32 5.46
N GLU A 171 11.79 -1.60 5.10
CA GLU A 171 11.85 -0.61 4.01
C GLU A 171 12.81 0.54 4.32
N ALA A 172 12.88 0.96 5.59
CA ALA A 172 13.76 2.01 6.05
C ALA A 172 15.22 1.61 5.96
N ARG A 173 15.56 0.40 6.44
CA ARG A 173 16.92 -0.15 6.34
C ARG A 173 17.38 -0.26 4.90
N LEU A 174 16.50 -0.73 4.01
CA LEU A 174 16.80 -0.88 2.59
C LEU A 174 17.12 0.47 1.89
N ARG A 175 16.61 1.59 2.42
CA ARG A 175 16.70 2.92 1.81
C ARG A 175 17.56 3.91 2.58
N ASP A 176 18.16 3.49 3.69
CA ASP A 176 18.80 4.41 4.65
C ASP A 176 17.87 5.57 5.03
N ALA A 177 16.61 5.25 5.31
CA ALA A 177 15.56 6.23 5.60
C ALA A 177 15.20 6.28 7.08
N ALA A 178 14.75 7.43 7.56
CA ALA A 178 14.23 7.56 8.92
C ALA A 178 12.77 7.09 9.02
N VAL A 179 12.34 6.58 10.17
CA VAL A 179 10.96 6.16 10.43
C VAL A 179 10.32 7.08 11.47
N THR A 180 9.17 7.66 11.15
CA THR A 180 8.30 8.33 12.12
C THR A 180 7.10 7.45 12.44
N LEU A 181 7.08 6.89 13.65
CA LEU A 181 5.97 6.10 14.18
C LEU A 181 4.94 7.03 14.81
N VAL A 182 3.72 7.05 14.29
CA VAL A 182 2.65 7.96 14.70
C VAL A 182 1.53 7.18 15.37
N CYS A 183 1.33 7.44 16.66
CA CYS A 183 0.16 7.00 17.40
C CYS A 183 -0.81 8.16 17.56
N ALA A 184 -1.92 8.09 16.83
CA ALA A 184 -3.03 8.99 17.02
C ALA A 184 -3.96 8.44 18.09
N TRP A 185 -4.34 9.27 19.04
CA TRP A 185 -5.42 8.97 19.96
C TRP A 185 -6.44 10.09 19.91
N TRP A 186 -7.71 9.73 20.01
CA TRP A 186 -8.81 10.68 19.94
C TRP A 186 -9.71 10.47 21.14
N ASP A 187 -10.04 11.56 21.81
CA ASP A 187 -11.03 11.59 22.87
C ASP A 187 -11.95 12.79 22.64
N PRO A 188 -13.25 12.58 22.32
CA PRO A 188 -14.22 13.66 22.21
C PRO A 188 -14.28 14.55 23.46
N ALA A 189 -14.01 14.00 24.64
CA ALA A 189 -14.06 14.74 25.90
C ALA A 189 -12.76 15.49 26.25
N ALA A 190 -11.69 15.27 25.49
CA ALA A 190 -10.49 16.10 25.55
C ALA A 190 -10.62 17.41 24.75
N LEU A 191 -11.70 17.58 23.96
CA LEU A 191 -12.01 18.82 23.27
C LEU A 191 -12.76 19.82 24.18
N PRO A 192 -12.42 21.12 24.14
CA PRO A 192 -13.24 22.15 24.76
C PRO A 192 -14.60 22.25 24.05
N GLY A 193 -15.72 22.08 24.76
CA GLY A 193 -17.05 22.27 24.17
C GLY A 193 -18.21 21.54 24.88
N PRO A 194 -19.46 21.75 24.43
CA PRO A 194 -20.65 21.15 25.02
C PRO A 194 -20.74 19.62 24.82
N ASP A 195 -19.97 19.06 23.88
CA ASP A 195 -19.89 17.61 23.62
C ASP A 195 -18.95 16.88 24.61
N ARG A 196 -18.44 17.57 25.64
CA ARG A 196 -17.58 16.98 26.65
C ARG A 196 -18.37 15.98 27.50
N LEU A 197 -18.08 14.70 27.30
CA LEU A 197 -18.70 13.62 28.09
C LEU A 197 -18.21 13.69 29.55
N PRO A 198 -19.11 13.66 30.56
CA PRO A 198 -18.75 13.87 31.96
C PRO A 198 -18.00 12.71 32.64
N PHE A 199 -17.71 11.60 31.94
CA PHE A 199 -17.17 10.36 32.54
C PHE A 199 -15.94 9.78 31.83
N THR A 200 -15.23 10.57 31.03
CA THR A 200 -13.98 10.13 30.37
C THR A 200 -12.76 10.45 31.23
N ASP A 201 -11.75 9.59 31.19
CA ASP A 201 -10.42 9.84 31.76
C ASP A 201 -9.39 9.98 30.62
N PRO A 202 -9.14 11.21 30.13
CA PRO A 202 -8.22 11.44 29.01
C PRO A 202 -6.79 10.96 29.31
N GLU A 203 -6.32 11.10 30.55
CA GLU A 203 -4.97 10.67 30.93
C GLU A 203 -4.89 9.13 31.00
N GLY A 204 -5.94 8.46 31.47
CA GLY A 204 -6.09 7.01 31.38
C GLY A 204 -6.07 6.50 29.93
N ILE A 205 -6.84 7.13 29.04
CA ILE A 205 -6.89 6.78 27.60
C ILE A 205 -5.51 6.97 26.95
N LYS A 206 -4.86 8.10 27.22
CA LYS A 206 -3.51 8.40 26.73
C LYS A 206 -2.49 7.38 27.24
N LYS A 207 -2.55 7.01 28.52
CA LYS A 207 -1.66 5.99 29.11
C LYS A 207 -1.86 4.63 28.45
N GLN A 208 -3.11 4.22 28.21
CA GLN A 208 -3.43 2.98 27.50
C GLN A 208 -2.93 3.00 26.05
N ALA A 209 -3.12 4.13 25.33
CA ALA A 209 -2.61 4.29 23.97
C ALA A 209 -1.08 4.18 23.92
N LYS A 210 -0.37 4.83 24.86
CA LYS A 210 1.09 4.72 25.00
C LYS A 210 1.55 3.29 25.28
N ALA A 211 0.87 2.58 26.18
CA ALA A 211 1.20 1.20 26.50
C ALA A 211 1.04 0.28 25.28
N ARG A 212 -0.09 0.40 24.54
CA ARG A 212 -0.31 -0.36 23.30
C ARG A 212 0.74 -0.07 22.24
N PHE A 213 1.08 1.20 22.05
CA PHE A 213 2.14 1.60 21.12
C PHE A 213 3.48 0.97 21.50
N ALA A 214 3.89 1.08 22.77
CA ALA A 214 5.16 0.51 23.21
C ALA A 214 5.21 -1.00 22.98
N ASN A 215 4.14 -1.71 23.33
CA ASN A 215 4.05 -3.16 23.11
C ASN A 215 4.13 -3.54 21.63
N ALA A 216 3.58 -2.73 20.72
CA ALA A 216 3.60 -2.99 19.29
C ALA A 216 4.89 -2.55 18.58
N VAL A 217 5.74 -1.76 19.24
CA VAL A 217 6.92 -1.14 18.61
C VAL A 217 8.23 -1.68 19.19
N GLU A 218 8.38 -1.65 20.52
CA GLU A 218 9.65 -1.95 21.18
C GLU A 218 10.23 -3.33 20.83
N PRO A 219 9.44 -4.41 20.70
CA PRO A 219 9.97 -5.72 20.33
C PRO A 219 10.71 -5.72 18.98
N HIS A 220 10.28 -4.87 18.04
CA HIS A 220 10.81 -4.86 16.68
C HIS A 220 12.02 -3.94 16.51
N LEU A 221 12.24 -3.00 17.42
CA LEU A 221 13.36 -2.05 17.29
C LEU A 221 14.73 -2.71 17.53
N ALA A 222 14.78 -3.81 18.28
CA ALA A 222 16.01 -4.54 18.56
C ALA A 222 16.68 -5.09 17.28
N ASP A 223 15.87 -5.45 16.27
CA ASP A 223 16.34 -6.01 15.00
C ASP A 223 16.78 -4.92 14.00
N TYR A 224 16.58 -3.64 14.33
CA TYR A 224 16.84 -2.49 13.46
C TYR A 224 17.56 -1.35 14.20
N PRO A 225 18.71 -1.59 14.84
CA PRO A 225 19.42 -0.59 15.63
C PRO A 225 20.00 0.57 14.80
N ASP A 226 20.15 0.36 13.49
CA ASP A 226 20.67 1.29 12.50
C ASP A 226 19.62 2.25 11.95
N VAL A 227 18.33 1.96 12.13
CA VAL A 227 17.23 2.80 11.64
C VAL A 227 16.93 3.92 12.63
N ALA A 228 17.00 5.17 12.16
CA ALA A 228 16.61 6.33 12.97
C ALA A 228 15.08 6.38 13.17
N VAL A 229 14.62 6.16 14.41
CA VAL A 229 13.19 6.11 14.75
C VAL A 229 12.75 7.30 15.61
N GLU A 230 11.77 8.05 15.11
CA GLU A 230 11.05 9.09 15.85
C GLU A 230 9.65 8.59 16.27
N ARG A 231 9.26 8.84 17.52
CA ARG A 231 7.95 8.42 18.06
C ARG A 231 7.07 9.65 18.30
N ARG A 232 5.88 9.70 17.71
CA ARG A 232 4.93 10.80 17.85
C ARG A 232 3.60 10.32 18.42
N PHE A 233 3.18 10.94 19.52
CA PHE A 233 1.88 10.70 20.16
C PHE A 233 1.03 11.97 20.05
N VAL A 234 -0.08 11.90 19.31
CA VAL A 234 -0.86 13.09 18.96
C VAL A 234 -2.33 12.90 19.32
N LEU A 235 -2.89 13.88 20.05
CA LEU A 235 -4.33 13.97 20.31
C LEU A 235 -5.03 14.59 19.09
N GLU A 236 -5.36 13.76 18.11
CA GLU A 236 -6.04 14.15 16.88
C GLU A 236 -6.57 12.89 16.19
N ARG A 237 -7.51 13.05 15.25
CA ARG A 237 -7.99 11.97 14.41
C ARG A 237 -6.85 11.40 13.56
N ALA A 238 -6.74 10.06 13.56
CA ALA A 238 -5.67 9.33 12.88
C ALA A 238 -5.50 9.71 11.41
N GLN A 239 -6.59 9.82 10.65
CA GLN A 239 -6.53 10.17 9.23
C GLN A 239 -5.85 11.53 8.98
N ARG A 240 -6.11 12.52 9.84
CA ARG A 240 -5.57 13.87 9.67
C ARG A 240 -4.09 13.92 10.01
N VAL A 241 -3.72 13.39 11.17
CA VAL A 241 -2.32 13.41 11.61
C VAL A 241 -1.44 12.59 10.67
N LEU A 242 -1.92 11.44 10.18
CA LEU A 242 -1.17 10.63 9.23
C LEU A 242 -1.03 11.33 7.87
N ALA A 243 -2.12 11.88 7.31
CA ALA A 243 -2.06 12.63 6.06
C ALA A 243 -1.15 13.86 6.15
N ASP A 244 -1.16 14.57 7.28
CA ASP A 244 -0.30 15.74 7.50
C ASP A 244 1.18 15.35 7.63
N ASN A 245 1.50 14.28 8.35
CA ASN A 245 2.87 13.76 8.45
C ASN A 245 3.37 13.15 7.13
N ALA A 246 2.45 12.69 6.28
CA ALA A 246 2.75 12.05 5.00
C ALA A 246 3.08 13.02 3.86
N ARG A 247 2.92 14.35 4.04
CA ARG A 247 3.08 15.37 2.98
C ARG A 247 4.43 15.39 2.30
N ASP A 248 5.48 15.13 3.04
CA ASP A 248 6.86 15.05 2.58
C ASP A 248 7.44 13.64 2.74
N ALA A 249 6.67 12.68 3.24
CA ALA A 249 7.15 11.32 3.42
C ALA A 249 7.30 10.59 2.07
N MET A 250 8.30 9.72 1.96
CA MET A 250 8.45 8.88 0.77
C MET A 250 7.45 7.72 0.73
N LEU A 251 6.99 7.30 1.90
CA LEU A 251 6.04 6.21 2.06
C LEU A 251 5.25 6.40 3.36
N LEU A 252 3.93 6.26 3.28
CA LEU A 252 3.04 6.10 4.42
C LEU A 252 2.68 4.62 4.55
N VAL A 253 2.92 4.01 5.71
CA VAL A 253 2.63 2.60 5.97
C VAL A 253 1.53 2.48 7.01
N VAL A 254 0.51 1.70 6.72
CA VAL A 254 -0.62 1.42 7.61
C VAL A 254 -1.05 -0.04 7.52
N GLY A 255 -1.68 -0.55 8.58
CA GLY A 255 -2.38 -1.83 8.52
C GLY A 255 -3.62 -1.78 7.62
N ASP A 256 -4.06 -2.93 7.11
CA ASP A 256 -5.35 -3.09 6.44
C ASP A 256 -6.51 -2.74 7.38
N ARG A 257 -6.37 -3.11 8.66
CA ARG A 257 -7.33 -2.89 9.73
C ARG A 257 -6.65 -2.42 11.00
N GLY A 258 -7.44 -1.77 11.85
CA GLY A 258 -7.02 -1.26 13.15
C GLY A 258 -7.95 -1.67 14.30
N ILE A 259 -7.64 -1.23 15.52
CA ILE A 259 -8.32 -1.61 16.77
C ILE A 259 -9.83 -1.28 16.82
N GLY A 260 -10.29 -0.34 15.98
CA GLY A 260 -11.71 0.04 15.86
C GLY A 260 -12.44 -0.61 14.69
N SER A 261 -11.81 -1.55 13.97
CA SER A 261 -12.37 -2.15 12.77
C SER A 261 -13.34 -3.27 13.11
N SER A 262 -14.40 -3.40 12.32
CA SER A 262 -15.34 -4.51 12.45
C SER A 262 -14.81 -5.73 11.68
N PRO A 263 -15.09 -6.97 12.12
CA PRO A 263 -14.82 -8.16 11.33
C PRO A 263 -15.48 -8.14 9.93
N ARG A 264 -16.51 -7.32 9.74
CA ARG A 264 -17.26 -7.18 8.48
C ARG A 264 -16.64 -6.17 7.50
N THR A 265 -15.69 -5.35 7.94
CA THR A 265 -15.03 -4.37 7.06
C THR A 265 -13.77 -4.96 6.46
N LEU A 266 -13.67 -4.93 5.13
CA LEU A 266 -12.49 -5.40 4.40
C LEU A 266 -11.28 -4.47 4.57
N LEU A 267 -11.52 -3.17 4.79
CA LEU A 267 -10.51 -2.17 5.14
C LEU A 267 -10.97 -1.31 6.30
N GLY A 268 -10.04 -0.93 7.17
CA GLY A 268 -10.26 0.04 8.24
C GLY A 268 -10.59 1.43 7.69
N ALA A 269 -11.37 2.20 8.46
CA ALA A 269 -11.79 3.55 8.06
C ALA A 269 -10.61 4.51 7.83
N VAL A 270 -9.57 4.41 8.66
CA VAL A 270 -8.35 5.22 8.53
C VAL A 270 -7.63 4.89 7.22
N THR A 271 -7.34 3.60 6.98
CA THR A 271 -6.69 3.11 5.76
C THR A 271 -7.46 3.52 4.51
N ARG A 272 -8.78 3.31 4.48
CA ARG A 272 -9.62 3.72 3.35
C ARG A 272 -9.52 5.22 3.09
N THR A 273 -9.57 6.06 4.13
CA THR A 273 -9.46 7.52 3.98
C THR A 273 -8.08 7.91 3.43
N LEU A 274 -7.02 7.31 3.95
CA LEU A 274 -5.66 7.59 3.51
C LEU A 274 -5.41 7.19 2.06
N LEU A 275 -6.00 6.09 1.57
CA LEU A 275 -5.94 5.75 0.15
C LEU A 275 -6.52 6.86 -0.74
N HIS A 276 -7.54 7.59 -0.28
CA HIS A 276 -8.14 8.69 -1.02
C HIS A 276 -7.38 10.02 -0.90
N GLU A 277 -6.78 10.29 0.26
CA GLU A 277 -6.33 11.65 0.62
C GLU A 277 -4.82 11.79 0.81
N ALA A 278 -4.08 10.67 0.97
CA ALA A 278 -2.67 10.73 1.26
C ALA A 278 -1.87 11.33 0.08
N PRO A 279 -0.98 12.29 0.36
CA PRO A 279 -0.17 12.94 -0.67
C PRO A 279 1.06 12.12 -1.11
N SER A 280 1.38 11.04 -0.41
CA SER A 280 2.50 10.13 -0.68
C SER A 280 2.01 8.71 -0.96
N PRO A 281 2.87 7.84 -1.54
CA PRO A 281 2.57 6.42 -1.68
C PRO A 281 2.11 5.81 -0.35
N VAL A 282 1.05 5.01 -0.39
CA VAL A 282 0.50 4.34 0.79
C VAL A 282 0.72 2.84 0.68
N ALA A 283 1.54 2.27 1.56
CA ALA A 283 1.64 0.84 1.77
C ALA A 283 0.56 0.37 2.76
N VAL A 284 -0.30 -0.53 2.31
CA VAL A 284 -1.26 -1.24 3.14
C VAL A 284 -0.71 -2.63 3.42
N VAL A 285 -0.49 -2.92 4.70
CA VAL A 285 0.13 -4.17 5.17
C VAL A 285 -0.90 -5.00 5.91
N HIS A 286 -0.92 -6.29 5.62
CA HIS A 286 -1.81 -7.25 6.29
C HIS A 286 -1.03 -8.02 7.35
N GLU A 287 -1.71 -8.39 8.44
CA GLU A 287 -1.16 -9.27 9.48
C GLU A 287 -0.66 -10.60 8.90
N ARG A 288 -1.38 -11.15 7.92
CA ARG A 288 -1.14 -12.48 7.33
C ARG A 288 -0.07 -12.50 6.24
N ASP A 289 0.68 -11.42 6.06
CA ASP A 289 1.75 -11.42 5.05
C ASP A 289 2.82 -12.45 5.42
N PRO A 290 2.99 -13.52 4.63
CA PRO A 290 3.94 -14.59 4.95
C PRO A 290 5.40 -14.11 4.89
N ASN A 291 5.68 -12.94 4.27
CA ASN A 291 7.02 -12.36 4.20
C ASN A 291 7.40 -11.58 5.47
N ILE A 292 6.52 -11.56 6.48
CA ILE A 292 6.72 -10.85 7.76
C ILE A 292 7.13 -11.82 8.89
N GLU A 293 6.98 -13.13 8.69
CA GLU A 293 7.31 -14.17 9.68
C GLU A 293 8.77 -14.65 9.64
N GLU A 294 9.59 -14.25 8.66
CA GLU A 294 10.99 -14.70 8.57
C GLU A 294 11.98 -13.62 9.05
N PRO A 295 12.46 -13.68 10.30
CA PRO A 295 13.77 -13.13 10.64
C PRO A 295 14.85 -14.11 10.14
N SER A 296 15.78 -13.62 9.31
CA SER A 296 17.08 -14.27 9.08
C SER A 296 18.16 -13.50 9.81
#